data_AF-A0A6G8FYQ4-F1
#
_entry.id   AF-A0A6G8FYQ4-F1
#
_cell.length_a   1.000
_cell.length_b   1.000
_cell.length_c   1.000
_cell.angle_alpha   90.00
_cell.angle_beta   90.00
_cell.angle_gamma   90.00
#
_symmetry.space_group_name_H-M   'P 1'
#
loop_
_entity.id
_entity.type
_entity.pdbx_description
1 polymer ?
#
loop_
_entity_poly.entity_id
_entity_poly.type
_entity_poly.pdbx_seq_one_letter_code
_entity_poly.pdbx_strand_id
1 'polypeptide(L)'
;MHRLRPRPLRPTPAETRDERGAVALEAALVFLFLFTILAGVVDLSMFFKTSYQLSSGARAGARTAASEPLASSYAGDAAAQVVSTLMGMEAARVQAIWVYNANSTTGDPVNAGCAADCVRFSVTSDAQGKITGVGTSTGTWSSRSACATGTPTIQSVGVRVQYRYDAPIQFAENTVITESSVMRFEEIPSTKTCST
;
A
#
# COMPACT_ATOMS: atom_id res chain seq x y z
N MET A 1 -66.63 -72.21 -5.68
CA MET A 1 -65.71 -71.66 -4.67
C MET A 1 -64.48 -71.09 -5.37
N HIS A 2 -64.48 -69.78 -5.60
CA HIS A 2 -63.48 -69.08 -6.41
C HIS A 2 -62.30 -68.65 -5.50
N ARG A 3 -61.13 -69.30 -5.61
CA ARG A 3 -59.94 -68.91 -4.85
C ARG A 3 -59.30 -67.68 -5.50
N LEU A 4 -59.31 -66.55 -4.79
CA LEU A 4 -58.51 -65.37 -5.11
C LEU A 4 -57.02 -65.70 -4.84
N ARG A 5 -56.19 -65.64 -5.88
CA ARG A 5 -54.73 -65.76 -5.74
C ARG A 5 -54.17 -64.41 -5.26
N PRO A 6 -53.33 -64.36 -4.21
CA PRO A 6 -52.66 -63.13 -3.82
C PRO A 6 -51.61 -62.75 -4.89
N ARG A 7 -51.64 -61.49 -5.33
CA ARG A 7 -50.56 -60.90 -6.15
C ARG A 7 -49.35 -60.63 -5.25
N PRO A 8 -48.14 -61.02 -5.65
CA PRO A 8 -46.94 -60.60 -4.93
C PRO A 8 -46.73 -59.10 -5.10
N LEU A 9 -46.53 -58.39 -3.98
CA LEU A 9 -46.08 -57.00 -3.97
C LEU A 9 -44.67 -56.95 -4.55
N ARG A 10 -44.53 -56.26 -5.68
CA ARG A 10 -43.25 -56.01 -6.34
C ARG A 10 -42.48 -55.00 -5.48
N PRO A 11 -41.28 -55.31 -4.98
CA PRO A 11 -40.49 -54.32 -4.27
C PRO A 11 -40.06 -53.25 -5.27
N THR A 12 -40.45 -52.00 -5.03
CA THR A 12 -39.92 -50.84 -5.76
C THR A 12 -38.49 -50.59 -5.27
N PRO A 13 -37.47 -50.70 -6.13
CA PRO A 13 -36.11 -50.32 -5.78
C PRO A 13 -36.00 -48.80 -5.92
N ALA A 14 -36.40 -48.08 -4.89
CA ALA A 14 -36.23 -46.64 -4.82
C ALA A 14 -35.83 -46.29 -3.39
N GLU A 15 -34.53 -46.06 -3.15
CA GLU A 15 -34.05 -45.07 -2.15
C GLU A 15 -32.53 -45.04 -1.92
N THR A 16 -31.71 -45.94 -2.47
CA THR A 16 -30.27 -45.95 -2.10
C THR A 16 -29.35 -45.13 -3.02
N ARG A 17 -29.87 -44.53 -4.09
CA ARG A 17 -29.07 -43.77 -5.07
C ARG A 17 -29.00 -42.25 -4.82
N ASP A 18 -29.79 -41.70 -3.91
CA ASP A 18 -29.91 -40.25 -3.72
C ASP A 18 -28.96 -39.70 -2.64
N GLU A 19 -28.72 -40.46 -1.56
CA GLU A 19 -27.94 -39.99 -0.41
C GLU A 19 -26.47 -39.68 -0.74
N ARG A 20 -25.85 -40.45 -1.66
CA ARG A 20 -24.44 -40.21 -2.06
C ARG A 20 -24.27 -38.96 -2.91
N GLY A 21 -25.28 -38.64 -3.73
CA GLY A 21 -25.27 -37.43 -4.56
C GLY A 21 -25.49 -36.17 -3.73
N ALA A 22 -26.41 -36.25 -2.77
CA ALA A 22 -26.66 -35.18 -1.81
C ALA A 22 -25.42 -34.87 -0.96
N VAL A 23 -24.77 -35.88 -0.40
CA VAL A 23 -23.53 -35.69 0.39
C VAL A 23 -22.40 -35.10 -0.46
N ALA A 24 -22.28 -35.51 -1.73
CA ALA A 24 -21.28 -34.93 -2.63
C ALA A 24 -21.55 -33.43 -2.91
N LEU A 25 -22.81 -33.04 -3.04
CA LEU A 25 -23.20 -31.63 -3.23
C LEU A 25 -22.91 -30.80 -1.97
N GLU A 26 -23.29 -31.30 -0.79
CA GLU A 26 -23.02 -30.64 0.48
C GLU A 26 -21.51 -30.43 0.69
N ALA A 27 -20.72 -31.48 0.44
CA ALA A 27 -19.26 -31.38 0.50
C ALA A 27 -18.72 -30.36 -0.51
N ALA A 28 -19.23 -30.35 -1.75
CA ALA A 28 -18.82 -29.38 -2.77
C ALA A 28 -19.10 -27.93 -2.36
N LEU A 29 -20.24 -27.66 -1.72
CA LEU A 29 -20.57 -26.33 -1.21
C LEU A 29 -19.65 -25.89 -0.07
N VAL A 30 -19.32 -26.81 0.85
CA VAL A 30 -18.35 -26.54 1.92
C VAL A 30 -16.97 -26.27 1.33
N PHE A 31 -16.51 -27.07 0.37
CA PHE A 31 -15.23 -26.83 -0.29
C PHE A 31 -15.19 -25.50 -1.03
N LEU A 32 -16.25 -25.15 -1.77
CA LEU A 32 -16.35 -23.85 -2.44
C LEU A 32 -16.22 -22.69 -1.45
N PHE A 33 -16.90 -22.80 -0.30
CA PHE A 33 -16.82 -21.81 0.76
C PHE A 33 -15.40 -21.71 1.36
N LEU A 34 -14.75 -22.85 1.63
CA LEU A 34 -13.38 -22.90 2.15
C LEU A 34 -12.37 -22.29 1.16
N PHE A 35 -12.49 -22.59 -0.13
CA PHE A 35 -11.62 -22.00 -1.16
C PHE A 35 -11.83 -20.49 -1.27
N THR A 36 -13.06 -20.01 -1.15
CA THR A 36 -13.37 -18.57 -1.16
C THR A 36 -12.70 -17.86 0.03
N ILE A 37 -12.78 -18.45 1.23
CA ILE A 37 -12.09 -17.91 2.41
C ILE A 37 -10.57 -17.91 2.21
N LEU A 38 -10.00 -19.02 1.72
CA LEU A 38 -8.56 -19.14 1.50
C LEU A 38 -8.06 -18.09 0.50
N ALA A 39 -8.78 -17.90 -0.60
CA ALA A 39 -8.47 -16.86 -1.58
C ALA A 39 -8.49 -15.46 -0.96
N GLY A 40 -9.50 -15.15 -0.14
CA GLY A 40 -9.57 -13.89 0.59
C GLY A 40 -8.40 -13.67 1.55
N VAL A 41 -7.99 -14.71 2.28
CA VAL A 41 -6.83 -14.63 3.19
C VAL A 41 -5.54 -14.35 2.44
N VAL A 42 -5.33 -14.97 1.28
CA VAL A 42 -4.13 -14.74 0.45
C VAL A 42 -4.09 -13.30 -0.05
N ASP A 43 -5.18 -12.80 -0.64
CA ASP A 43 -5.27 -11.44 -1.17
C ASP A 43 -5.05 -10.39 -0.06
N LEU A 44 -5.71 -10.58 1.10
CA LEU A 44 -5.59 -9.68 2.23
C LEU A 44 -4.17 -9.68 2.83
N SER A 45 -3.54 -10.85 2.90
CA SER A 45 -2.16 -10.99 3.41
C SER A 45 -1.15 -10.26 2.51
N MET A 46 -1.30 -10.40 1.19
CA MET A 46 -0.45 -9.69 0.23
C MET A 46 -0.72 -8.18 0.23
N PHE A 47 -1.97 -7.75 0.37
CA PHE A 47 -2.34 -6.34 0.51
C PHE A 47 -1.65 -5.70 1.71
N PHE A 48 -1.76 -6.32 2.89
CA PHE A 48 -1.11 -5.81 4.10
C PHE A 48 0.41 -5.80 3.97
N LYS A 49 1.01 -6.83 3.38
CA LYS A 49 2.45 -6.85 3.10
C LYS A 49 2.88 -5.61 2.30
N THR A 50 2.15 -5.27 1.24
CA THR A 50 2.43 -4.06 0.46
C THR A 50 2.23 -2.79 1.27
N SER A 51 1.12 -2.62 2.00
CA SER A 51 0.90 -1.44 2.85
C SER A 51 2.00 -1.28 3.90
N TYR A 52 2.44 -2.35 4.57
CA TYR A 52 3.56 -2.30 5.51
C TYR A 52 4.88 -1.86 4.86
N GLN A 53 5.18 -2.36 3.65
CA GLN A 53 6.37 -1.93 2.91
C GLN A 53 6.32 -0.43 2.58
N LEU A 54 5.19 0.07 2.06
CA LEU A 54 4.98 1.48 1.75
C LEU A 54 5.10 2.37 3.00
N SER A 55 4.49 1.95 4.11
CA SER A 55 4.50 2.68 5.38
C SER A 55 5.91 2.75 5.98
N SER A 56 6.66 1.64 5.91
CA SER A 56 8.06 1.59 6.31
C SER A 56 8.92 2.54 5.46
N GLY A 57 8.74 2.50 4.13
CA GLY A 57 9.43 3.41 3.20
C GLY A 57 9.15 4.88 3.47
N ALA A 58 7.88 5.25 3.65
CA ALA A 58 7.49 6.61 3.97
C ALA A 58 8.13 7.10 5.28
N ARG A 59 8.17 6.26 6.31
CA ARG A 59 8.85 6.58 7.59
C ARG A 59 10.35 6.73 7.44
N ALA A 60 11.00 5.84 6.69
CA ALA A 60 12.44 5.91 6.43
C ALA A 60 12.79 7.20 5.68
N GLY A 61 12.08 7.51 4.59
CA GLY A 61 12.26 8.75 3.85
C GLY A 61 12.01 9.99 4.70
N ALA A 62 10.96 9.99 5.54
CA ALA A 62 10.66 11.12 6.42
C ALA A 62 11.77 11.36 7.45
N ARG A 63 12.40 10.30 8.00
CA ARG A 63 13.55 10.41 8.90
C ARG A 63 14.74 11.06 8.19
N THR A 64 15.07 10.58 7.00
CA THR A 64 16.19 11.11 6.21
C THR A 64 15.97 12.56 5.82
N ALA A 65 14.78 12.92 5.35
CA ALA A 65 14.46 14.31 5.05
C ALA A 65 14.54 15.20 6.31
N ALA A 66 14.08 14.70 7.46
CA ALA A 66 14.05 15.46 8.70
C ALA A 66 15.46 15.77 9.24
N SER A 67 16.43 14.88 9.06
CA SER A 67 17.82 15.06 9.50
C SER A 67 18.66 16.00 8.64
N GLU A 68 18.18 16.34 7.44
CA GLU A 68 18.95 17.12 6.46
C GLU A 68 18.19 18.38 5.99
N PRO A 69 17.71 19.24 6.91
CA PRO A 69 16.79 20.33 6.56
C PRO A 69 17.36 21.37 5.60
N LEU A 70 18.69 21.55 5.56
CA LEU A 70 19.37 22.52 4.69
C LEU A 70 20.02 21.88 3.45
N ALA A 71 20.08 20.55 3.36
CA ALA A 71 20.69 19.90 2.20
C ALA A 71 19.79 20.15 0.98
N SER A 72 20.37 20.53 -0.16
CA SER A 72 19.61 20.63 -1.41
C SER A 72 19.16 19.25 -1.93
N SER A 73 19.85 18.19 -1.54
CA SER A 73 19.57 16.80 -1.92
C SER A 73 18.52 16.10 -1.05
N TYR A 74 18.09 16.69 0.08
CA TYR A 74 17.23 16.07 1.10
C TYR A 74 16.03 15.29 0.53
N ALA A 75 15.36 15.84 -0.49
CA ALA A 75 14.19 15.22 -1.10
C ALA A 75 14.57 14.01 -1.96
N GLY A 76 15.71 14.09 -2.66
CA GLY A 76 16.29 12.99 -3.41
C GLY A 76 16.77 11.88 -2.49
N ASP A 77 17.44 12.22 -1.39
CA ASP A 77 17.92 11.25 -0.40
C ASP A 77 16.75 10.56 0.31
N ALA A 78 15.70 11.31 0.66
CA ALA A 78 14.46 10.76 1.18
C ALA A 78 13.76 9.83 0.17
N ALA A 79 13.67 10.23 -1.10
CA ALA A 79 13.11 9.39 -2.16
C ALA A 79 13.94 8.12 -2.39
N ALA A 80 15.27 8.20 -2.30
CA ALA A 80 16.15 7.04 -2.41
C ALA A 80 15.92 6.05 -1.26
N GLN A 81 15.68 6.55 -0.05
CA GLN A 81 15.33 5.69 1.09
C GLN A 81 13.93 5.10 0.98
N VAL A 82 12.96 5.81 0.39
CA VAL A 82 11.68 5.20 0.05
C VAL A 82 11.91 4.07 -0.94
N VAL A 83 12.56 4.36 -2.07
CA VAL A 83 12.77 3.40 -3.16
C VAL A 83 13.54 2.15 -2.71
N SER A 84 14.53 2.28 -1.82
CA SER A 84 15.28 1.13 -1.30
C SER A 84 14.38 0.11 -0.61
N THR A 85 13.28 0.55 0.03
CA THR A 85 12.27 -0.32 0.64
C THR A 85 11.27 -0.92 -0.36
N LEU A 86 11.16 -0.32 -1.56
CA LEU A 86 10.21 -0.73 -2.61
C LEU A 86 10.86 -1.61 -3.69
N MET A 87 12.15 -1.92 -3.58
CA MET A 87 12.86 -2.71 -4.60
C MET A 87 12.15 -4.04 -4.88
N GLY A 88 12.03 -4.37 -6.16
CA GLY A 88 11.32 -5.59 -6.61
C GLY A 88 9.80 -5.44 -6.74
N MET A 89 9.21 -4.32 -6.33
CA MET A 89 7.81 -3.99 -6.63
C MET A 89 7.66 -3.54 -8.08
N GLU A 90 6.43 -3.55 -8.62
CA GLU A 90 6.15 -3.16 -9.99
C GLU A 90 6.21 -1.63 -10.14
N ALA A 91 7.14 -1.13 -10.96
CA ALA A 91 7.37 0.31 -11.12
C ALA A 91 6.17 1.02 -11.74
N ALA A 92 5.48 0.40 -12.70
CA ALA A 92 4.30 0.95 -13.36
C ALA A 92 3.12 1.20 -12.40
N ARG A 93 3.17 0.64 -11.19
CA ARG A 93 2.12 0.77 -10.17
C ARG A 93 2.39 1.83 -9.14
N VAL A 94 3.61 2.38 -9.09
CA VAL A 94 3.92 3.55 -8.29
C VAL A 94 3.26 4.76 -8.95
N GLN A 95 2.30 5.37 -8.26
CA GLN A 95 1.63 6.57 -8.77
C GLN A 95 2.40 7.84 -8.40
N ALA A 96 2.98 7.85 -7.19
CA ALA A 96 3.59 9.04 -6.64
C ALA A 96 4.50 8.70 -5.45
N ILE A 97 5.69 9.30 -5.43
CA ILE A 97 6.49 9.50 -4.21
C ILE A 97 6.63 11.01 -4.03
N TRP A 98 6.11 11.55 -2.93
CA TRP A 98 6.13 12.98 -2.64
C TRP A 98 6.93 13.26 -1.38
N VAL A 99 7.75 14.31 -1.41
CA VAL A 99 8.38 14.94 -0.26
C VAL A 99 7.85 16.36 -0.18
N TYR A 100 7.21 16.74 0.92
CA TYR A 100 6.43 17.99 1.00
C TYR A 100 6.50 18.67 2.36
N ASN A 101 6.20 19.97 2.38
CA ASN A 101 5.93 20.71 3.59
C ASN A 101 4.60 20.25 4.19
N ALA A 102 4.64 19.62 5.35
CA ALA A 102 3.48 19.03 5.99
C ALA A 102 2.82 20.01 6.96
N ASN A 103 1.49 20.08 6.89
CA ASN A 103 0.68 20.76 7.88
C ASN A 103 0.78 20.00 9.21
N SER A 104 1.13 20.70 10.30
CA SER A 104 1.34 20.09 11.62
C SER A 104 0.06 19.56 12.26
N THR A 105 -1.12 19.97 11.79
CA THR A 105 -2.42 19.53 12.29
C THR A 105 -2.98 18.36 11.49
N THR A 106 -2.90 18.41 10.16
CA THR A 106 -3.52 17.37 9.30
C THR A 106 -2.53 16.31 8.81
N GLY A 107 -1.23 16.62 8.79
CA GLY A 107 -0.21 15.78 8.19
C GLY A 107 -0.22 15.76 6.65
N ASP A 108 -1.12 16.51 6.03
CA ASP A 108 -1.19 16.67 4.59
C ASP A 108 -0.23 17.75 4.07
N PRO A 109 0.07 17.78 2.76
CA PRO A 109 0.75 18.91 2.14
C PRO A 109 0.05 20.23 2.47
N VAL A 110 0.81 21.23 2.93
CA VAL A 110 0.30 22.58 3.22
C VAL A 110 -0.42 23.17 2.00
N ASN A 111 0.10 22.87 0.80
CA ASN A 111 -0.55 23.20 -0.46
C ASN A 111 -1.19 21.94 -1.06
N ALA A 112 -2.51 21.97 -1.22
CA ALA A 112 -3.27 20.85 -1.77
C ALA A 112 -2.67 20.37 -3.10
N GLY A 113 -2.48 19.05 -3.20
CA GLY A 113 -1.98 18.43 -4.43
C GLY A 113 -0.51 18.73 -4.74
N CYS A 114 0.34 19.12 -3.78
CA CYS A 114 1.79 19.23 -4.03
C CYS A 114 2.13 20.19 -5.20
N ALA A 115 1.44 21.34 -5.25
CA ALA A 115 1.64 22.37 -6.28
C ALA A 115 2.84 23.31 -5.97
N ALA A 116 3.14 23.51 -4.69
CA ALA A 116 4.28 24.27 -4.18
C ALA A 116 4.78 23.63 -2.88
N ASP A 117 6.03 23.91 -2.51
CA ASP A 117 6.71 23.34 -1.33
C ASP A 117 6.68 21.81 -1.29
N CYS A 118 6.85 21.22 -2.47
CA CYS A 118 6.80 19.79 -2.65
C CYS A 118 7.62 19.35 -3.87
N VAL A 119 8.23 18.17 -3.74
CA VAL A 119 8.97 17.50 -4.80
C VAL A 119 8.37 16.12 -5.01
N ARG A 120 8.04 15.81 -6.26
CA ARG A 120 7.53 14.50 -6.68
C ARG A 120 8.62 13.73 -7.38
N PHE A 121 8.70 12.44 -7.12
CA PHE A 121 9.65 11.54 -7.76
C PHE A 121 8.91 10.44 -8.52
N SER A 122 9.44 10.13 -9.70
CA SER A 122 9.18 8.87 -10.39
C SER A 122 10.17 7.80 -9.92
N VAL A 123 9.99 6.57 -10.40
CA VAL A 123 10.90 5.44 -10.15
C VAL A 123 11.45 4.92 -11.48
N THR A 124 12.66 4.39 -11.47
CA THR A 124 13.22 3.65 -12.61
C THR A 124 12.92 2.16 -12.47
N SER A 125 12.88 1.46 -13.60
CA SER A 125 12.66 0.01 -13.63
C SER A 125 13.75 -0.76 -14.36
N ASP A 126 13.87 -2.05 -14.05
CA ASP A 126 14.60 -3.01 -14.87
C ASP A 126 13.79 -3.42 -16.13
N ALA A 127 14.34 -4.35 -16.90
CA ALA A 127 13.70 -4.89 -18.10
C ALA A 127 12.42 -5.71 -17.79
N GLN A 128 12.22 -6.11 -16.54
CA GLN A 128 11.06 -6.84 -16.05
C GLN A 128 10.01 -5.92 -15.41
N GLY A 129 10.21 -4.60 -15.46
CA GLY A 129 9.29 -3.61 -14.89
C GLY A 129 9.42 -3.44 -13.37
N LYS A 130 10.45 -3.99 -12.72
CA LYS A 130 10.63 -3.88 -11.27
C LYS A 130 11.43 -2.64 -10.90
N ILE A 131 11.08 -2.03 -9.77
CA ILE A 131 11.75 -0.83 -9.26
C ILE A 131 13.23 -1.11 -9.00
N THR A 132 14.09 -0.26 -9.57
CA THR A 132 15.56 -0.32 -9.42
C THR A 132 16.17 0.94 -8.80
N GLY A 133 15.43 2.05 -8.78
CA GLY A 133 16.02 3.33 -8.42
C GLY A 133 15.02 4.49 -8.45
N VAL A 134 15.51 5.65 -8.04
CA VAL A 134 14.77 6.91 -8.10
C VAL A 134 14.87 7.45 -9.52
N GLY A 135 13.72 7.85 -10.07
CA GLY A 135 13.63 8.47 -11.38
C GLY A 135 13.76 9.98 -11.33
N THR A 136 13.16 10.65 -12.31
CA THR A 136 13.13 12.10 -12.38
C THR A 136 12.29 12.71 -11.27
N SER A 137 12.69 13.90 -10.82
CA SER A 137 11.92 14.73 -9.91
C SER A 137 11.21 15.87 -10.63
N THR A 138 10.08 16.32 -10.07
CA THR A 138 9.34 17.51 -10.51
C THR A 138 8.89 18.30 -9.29
N GLY A 139 8.86 19.63 -9.39
CA GLY A 139 8.54 20.51 -8.27
C GLY A 139 9.78 20.92 -7.47
N THR A 140 9.58 21.90 -6.59
CA THR A 140 10.65 22.51 -5.80
C THR A 140 10.11 22.93 -4.45
N TRP A 141 10.98 22.89 -3.43
CA TRP A 141 10.72 23.47 -2.13
C TRP A 141 12.00 24.18 -1.68
N SER A 142 12.10 25.46 -2.06
CA SER A 142 13.33 26.24 -1.97
C SER A 142 13.55 26.86 -0.60
N SER A 143 12.49 27.16 0.15
CA SER A 143 12.60 27.77 1.49
C SER A 143 12.13 26.80 2.56
N ARG A 144 13.07 26.33 3.39
CA ARG A 144 12.81 25.44 4.53
C ARG A 144 13.25 26.12 5.82
N SER A 145 12.45 26.00 6.87
CA SER A 145 12.83 26.50 8.20
C SER A 145 13.00 25.36 9.19
N ALA A 146 14.22 25.27 9.74
CA ALA A 146 14.59 24.36 10.81
C ALA A 146 15.28 25.09 11.98
N CYS A 147 15.14 26.42 12.03
CA CYS A 147 15.85 27.26 13.00
C CYS A 147 15.18 27.17 14.39
N ALA A 148 15.99 27.00 15.44
CA ALA A 148 15.56 27.02 16.85
C ALA A 148 14.83 28.31 17.25
N THR A 149 15.27 29.44 16.70
CA THR A 149 14.82 30.78 17.09
C THR A 149 14.55 31.61 15.85
N GLY A 150 13.30 32.06 15.68
CA GLY A 150 12.89 32.95 14.58
C GLY A 150 11.54 32.57 13.96
N THR A 151 11.01 33.48 13.16
CA THR A 151 9.92 33.23 12.21
C THR A 151 10.52 32.95 10.84
N PRO A 152 10.07 31.91 10.09
CA PRO A 152 9.00 30.99 10.45
C PRO A 152 9.45 29.86 11.40
N THR A 153 8.49 29.34 12.17
CA THR A 153 8.68 28.19 13.08
C THR A 153 9.22 26.97 12.35
N ILE A 154 9.87 26.07 13.09
CA ILE A 154 10.37 24.80 12.56
C ILE A 154 9.26 24.07 11.80
N GLN A 155 9.52 23.79 10.53
CA GLN A 155 8.58 23.13 9.63
C GLN A 155 8.63 21.62 9.80
N SER A 156 7.59 20.96 9.30
CA SER A 156 7.51 19.50 9.24
C SER A 156 7.63 19.06 7.79
N VAL A 157 8.36 17.97 7.59
CA VAL A 157 8.43 17.29 6.30
C VAL A 157 7.54 16.07 6.31
N GLY A 158 6.72 15.94 5.28
CA GLY A 158 5.93 14.77 4.99
C GLY A 158 6.51 14.01 3.82
N VAL A 159 6.48 12.68 3.91
CA VAL A 159 6.74 11.78 2.79
C VAL A 159 5.50 10.96 2.55
N ARG A 160 5.01 10.93 1.30
CA ARG A 160 3.83 10.17 0.87
C ARG A 160 4.21 9.24 -0.27
N VAL A 161 3.73 8.01 -0.20
CA VAL A 161 3.90 7.00 -1.24
C VAL A 161 2.53 6.50 -1.64
N GLN A 162 2.25 6.50 -2.94
CA GLN A 162 1.01 5.97 -3.51
C GLN A 162 1.33 4.83 -4.46
N TYR A 163 0.66 3.71 -4.24
CA TYR A 163 0.85 2.50 -5.04
C TYR A 163 -0.51 1.90 -5.41
N ARG A 164 -0.66 1.55 -6.68
CA ARG A 164 -1.81 0.80 -7.18
C ARG A 164 -1.60 -0.68 -6.84
N TYR A 165 -2.33 -1.19 -5.86
CA TYR A 165 -2.36 -2.61 -5.56
C TYR A 165 -3.28 -3.33 -6.54
N ASP A 166 -2.90 -4.54 -6.91
CA ASP A 166 -3.72 -5.43 -7.72
C ASP A 166 -3.68 -6.79 -7.06
N ALA A 167 -4.87 -7.29 -6.74
CA ALA A 167 -5.01 -8.55 -6.06
C ALA A 167 -4.71 -9.70 -7.04
N PRO A 168 -3.94 -10.72 -6.63
CA PRO A 168 -3.73 -11.90 -7.45
C PRO A 168 -5.01 -12.66 -7.80
N ILE A 169 -6.02 -12.65 -6.91
CA ILE A 169 -7.24 -13.43 -7.11
C ILE A 169 -8.43 -12.55 -7.53
N GLN A 170 -8.82 -11.51 -6.77
CA GLN A 170 -9.69 -10.39 -7.22
C GLN A 170 -10.25 -9.48 -6.10
N PHE A 171 -10.02 -9.78 -4.81
CA PHE A 171 -10.80 -9.13 -3.75
C PHE A 171 -10.42 -7.65 -3.45
N ALA A 172 -9.25 -7.21 -3.89
CA ALA A 172 -8.74 -5.84 -3.71
C ALA A 172 -8.13 -5.28 -5.01
N GLU A 173 -8.70 -5.66 -6.15
CA GLU A 173 -8.21 -5.25 -7.47
C GLU A 173 -8.17 -3.72 -7.61
N ASN A 174 -7.11 -3.21 -8.24
CA ASN A 174 -6.96 -1.80 -8.60
C ASN A 174 -7.08 -0.78 -7.45
N THR A 175 -6.88 -1.20 -6.19
CA THR A 175 -7.01 -0.34 -5.01
C THR A 175 -5.75 0.51 -4.82
N VAL A 176 -5.90 1.81 -4.59
CA VAL A 176 -4.75 2.70 -4.33
C VAL A 176 -4.44 2.71 -2.84
N ILE A 177 -3.28 2.18 -2.50
CA ILE A 177 -2.74 2.28 -1.14
C ILE A 177 -1.96 3.59 -1.05
N THR A 178 -2.34 4.43 -0.11
CA THR A 178 -1.64 5.68 0.21
C THR A 178 -1.09 5.59 1.63
N GLU A 179 0.23 5.65 1.76
CA GLU A 179 0.90 5.73 3.06
C GLU A 179 1.65 7.05 3.16
N SER A 180 1.64 7.66 4.33
CA SER A 180 2.43 8.85 4.58
C SER A 180 2.98 8.89 6.00
N SER A 181 4.14 9.50 6.14
CA SER A 181 4.78 9.77 7.42
C SER A 181 5.20 11.23 7.47
N VAL A 182 4.99 11.86 8.63
CA VAL A 182 5.36 13.26 8.86
C VAL A 182 6.32 13.33 10.04
N MET A 183 7.39 14.11 9.88
CA MET A 183 8.38 14.36 10.92
C MET A 183 8.73 15.83 10.96
N ARG A 184 9.02 16.33 12.16
CA ARG A 184 9.56 17.69 12.33
C ARG A 184 11.03 17.68 11.88
N PHE A 185 11.49 18.74 11.22
CA PHE A 185 12.91 18.90 10.94
C PHE A 185 13.75 18.91 12.23
N GLU A 186 14.97 18.38 12.14
CA GLU A 186 15.95 18.52 13.19
C GLU A 186 16.28 20.00 13.40
N GLU A 187 16.30 20.40 14.67
CA GLU A 187 16.51 21.79 15.04
C GLU A 187 17.97 22.18 14.86
N ILE A 188 18.20 23.25 14.11
CA ILE A 188 19.53 23.81 13.96
C ILE A 188 19.80 24.72 15.16
N PRO A 189 20.84 24.45 15.95
CA PRO A 189 21.14 25.25 17.13
C PRO A 189 21.42 26.69 16.72
N SER A 190 21.04 27.64 17.59
CA SER A 190 21.19 29.08 17.38
C SER A 190 22.64 29.56 17.19
N THR A 191 23.62 28.68 17.42
CA THR A 191 25.04 28.91 17.17
C THR A 191 25.46 28.72 15.70
N LYS A 192 24.57 28.20 14.84
CA LYS A 192 24.79 28.07 13.40
C LYS A 192 23.88 29.01 12.61
N THR A 193 24.42 29.58 11.53
CA THR A 193 23.65 30.43 10.62
C THR A 193 22.58 29.59 9.94
N CYS A 194 21.33 29.86 10.27
CA CYS A 194 20.19 29.26 9.61
C CYS A 194 19.86 30.10 8.37
N SER A 195 20.45 29.78 7.22
CA SER A 195 20.04 30.41 5.96
C SER A 195 19.04 29.50 5.25
N THR A 196 17.90 30.08 4.90
CA THR A 196 16.78 29.48 4.15
C THR A 196 17.19 28.91 2.81
#